data_AF-A0A0D2FHE9-F1
#
_entry.id   AF-A0A0D2FHE9-F1
#
_cell.length_a   1.000
_cell.length_b   1.000
_cell.length_c   1.000
_cell.angle_alpha   90.00
_cell.angle_beta   90.00
_cell.angle_gamma   90.00
#
_symmetry.space_group_name_H-M   'P 1'
#
loop_
_entity.id
_entity.type
_entity.pdbx_description
1 polymer ?
#
loop_
_entity_poly.entity_id
_entity_poly.type
_entity_poly.pdbx_seq_one_letter_code
_entity_poly.pdbx_strand_id
1 'polypeptide(L)'
;MEATKMDGYNELAGLMGSYQELCIFRRFLILNARDLLCQQAEIVNLEHDLLVAIRDDRNSGDPLRKEFEYDISALKGPHEHPRTGLQWTRTLEMRKLLKEYNTALLQFASLCRLAPVNKSDLATLHELLEKRDGCKEPKGCKEPDGCGELFLTAHEYETWDEENIKDLTSVAGLYTDRDALSRFIDKMVKSVYHKHIGHRLHDPLSVTEAWAGAGKHKHIINYPDSYITNAIDTLSTILASVLPTIAAVGIYLLDDSMTRMAVIIACTLLFSTVFSLVAKPKRAECFVASSAFAAVLVVFVGNSNGNSC
;
A
#
# COMPACT_ATOMS: atom_id res chain seq x y z
N MET A 1 -22.69 32.30 -12.43
CA MET A 1 -22.15 31.75 -11.17
C MET A 1 -20.66 31.77 -11.32
N GLU A 2 -19.98 32.60 -10.52
CA GLU A 2 -18.52 32.58 -10.44
C GLU A 2 -18.13 31.21 -9.89
N ALA A 3 -17.44 30.38 -10.69
CA ALA A 3 -17.00 29.08 -10.23
C ALA A 3 -16.08 29.31 -9.03
N THR A 4 -16.51 28.85 -7.85
CA THR A 4 -15.73 28.92 -6.63
C THR A 4 -14.42 28.18 -6.86
N LYS A 5 -13.33 28.93 -6.99
CA LYS A 5 -11.99 28.38 -7.18
C LYS A 5 -11.61 27.60 -5.93
N MET A 6 -11.33 26.32 -6.08
CA MET A 6 -10.86 25.48 -4.97
C MET A 6 -9.38 25.72 -4.76
N ASP A 7 -8.96 25.72 -3.50
CA ASP A 7 -7.56 25.93 -3.12
C ASP A 7 -7.18 25.06 -1.91
N GLY A 8 -5.87 24.88 -1.70
CA GLY A 8 -5.28 24.12 -0.60
C GLY A 8 -5.80 22.69 -0.52
N TYR A 9 -6.35 22.30 0.64
CA TYR A 9 -6.93 20.96 0.84
C TYR A 9 -8.06 20.62 -0.13
N ASN A 10 -8.81 21.61 -0.64
CA ASN A 10 -9.91 21.34 -1.57
C ASN A 10 -9.40 20.94 -2.97
N GLU A 11 -8.36 21.63 -3.46
CA GLU A 11 -7.69 21.25 -4.70
C GLU A 11 -6.99 19.90 -4.54
N LEU A 12 -6.32 19.68 -3.41
CA LEU A 12 -5.68 18.40 -3.11
C LEU A 12 -6.70 17.25 -3.05
N ALA A 13 -7.86 17.47 -2.42
CA ALA A 13 -8.94 16.49 -2.40
C ALA A 13 -9.48 16.20 -3.81
N GLY A 14 -9.56 17.22 -4.67
CA GLY A 14 -9.89 17.06 -6.09
C GLY A 14 -8.88 16.20 -6.85
N LEU A 15 -7.58 16.45 -6.61
CA LEU A 15 -6.48 15.66 -7.18
C LEU A 15 -6.51 14.21 -6.70
N MET A 16 -6.56 13.97 -5.38
CA MET A 16 -6.63 12.63 -4.80
C MET A 16 -7.89 11.89 -5.24
N GLY A 17 -9.04 12.56 -5.28
CA GLY A 17 -10.30 11.97 -5.76
C GLY A 17 -10.27 11.60 -7.24
N SER A 18 -9.55 12.36 -8.06
CA SER A 18 -9.38 12.08 -9.51
C SER A 18 -8.34 10.99 -9.77
N TYR A 19 -7.31 10.92 -8.93
CA TYR A 19 -6.16 10.02 -9.09
C TYR A 19 -5.94 9.20 -7.82
N GLN A 20 -6.52 8.00 -7.80
CA GLN A 20 -6.47 7.11 -6.63
C GLN A 20 -5.04 6.75 -6.20
N GLU A 21 -4.08 6.76 -7.12
CA GLU A 21 -2.65 6.55 -6.83
C GLU A 21 -2.09 7.60 -5.86
N LEU A 22 -2.62 8.82 -5.90
CA LEU A 22 -2.25 9.93 -5.02
C LEU A 22 -3.00 9.93 -3.68
N CYS A 23 -3.95 9.01 -3.45
CA CYS A 23 -4.65 8.83 -2.17
C CYS A 23 -3.70 8.23 -1.12
N ILE A 24 -2.72 9.03 -0.73
CA ILE A 24 -1.69 8.70 0.25
C ILE A 24 -2.08 9.33 1.58
N PHE A 25 -2.44 8.48 2.54
CA PHE A 25 -2.81 8.92 3.87
C PHE A 25 -1.90 8.30 4.91
N ARG A 26 -1.76 8.98 6.03
CA ARG A 26 -1.07 8.43 7.19
C ARG A 26 -2.02 7.49 7.94
N ARG A 27 -1.55 6.29 8.27
CA ARG A 27 -2.34 5.29 9.03
C ARG A 27 -2.42 5.61 10.51
N PHE A 28 -1.49 6.43 11.02
CA PHE A 28 -1.39 6.79 12.42
C PHE A 28 -1.35 5.54 13.33
N LEU A 29 -0.59 4.52 12.94
CA LEU A 29 -0.59 3.22 13.64
C LEU A 29 -0.17 3.37 15.11
N ILE A 30 0.78 4.26 15.39
CA ILE A 30 1.23 4.54 16.76
C ILE A 30 0.10 5.15 17.60
N LEU A 31 -0.65 6.11 17.03
CA LEU A 31 -1.74 6.77 17.75
C LEU A 31 -2.92 5.83 17.97
N ASN A 32 -3.28 5.02 16.97
CA ASN A 32 -4.30 3.99 17.10
C ASN A 32 -3.90 2.93 18.13
N ALA A 33 -2.65 2.47 18.13
CA ALA A 33 -2.16 1.52 19.13
C ALA A 33 -2.19 2.13 20.54
N ARG A 34 -1.80 3.41 20.69
CA ARG A 34 -1.90 4.12 21.97
C ARG A 34 -3.34 4.22 22.46
N ASP A 35 -4.28 4.58 21.57
CA ASP A 35 -5.70 4.67 21.89
C ASP A 35 -6.27 3.31 22.35
N LEU A 36 -5.95 2.23 21.63
CA LEU A 36 -6.31 0.86 22.03
C LEU A 36 -5.74 0.48 23.40
N LEU A 37 -4.49 0.84 23.69
CA LEU A 37 -3.86 0.59 24.99
C LEU A 37 -4.55 1.38 26.12
N CYS A 38 -4.95 2.63 25.87
CA CYS A 38 -5.71 3.43 26.82
C CYS A 38 -7.07 2.78 27.12
N GLN A 39 -7.82 2.40 26.08
CA GLN A 39 -9.11 1.72 26.23
C GLN A 39 -8.97 0.36 26.93
N GLN A 40 -7.91 -0.40 26.63
CA GLN A 40 -7.61 -1.67 27.31
C GLN A 40 -7.38 -1.45 28.81
N ALA A 41 -6.61 -0.42 29.19
CA ALA A 41 -6.37 -0.08 30.59
C ALA A 41 -7.67 0.34 31.32
N GLU A 42 -8.52 1.13 30.66
CA GLU A 42 -9.84 1.49 31.20
C GLU A 42 -10.75 0.27 31.40
N ILE A 43 -10.77 -0.67 30.45
CA ILE A 43 -11.52 -1.92 30.57
C ILE A 43 -11.02 -2.75 31.76
N VAL A 44 -9.70 -2.85 31.96
CA VAL A 44 -9.11 -3.58 33.10
C VAL A 44 -9.50 -2.94 34.43
N ASN A 45 -9.53 -1.61 34.52
CA ASN A 45 -9.99 -0.91 35.73
C ASN A 45 -11.49 -1.16 35.99
N LEU A 46 -12.33 -1.10 34.96
CA LEU A 46 -13.76 -1.41 35.08
C LEU A 46 -14.00 -2.87 35.45
N GLU A 47 -13.21 -3.80 34.92
CA GLU A 47 -13.24 -5.22 35.29
C GLU A 47 -12.91 -5.39 36.77
N HIS A 48 -11.85 -4.73 37.26
CA HIS A 48 -11.51 -4.75 38.68
C HIS A 48 -12.65 -4.23 39.56
N ASP A 49 -13.19 -3.06 39.25
CA ASP A 49 -14.32 -2.45 39.97
C ASP A 49 -15.57 -3.34 39.95
N LEU A 50 -15.87 -3.96 38.80
CA LEU A 50 -16.99 -4.88 38.66
C LEU A 50 -16.79 -6.14 39.51
N LEU A 51 -15.58 -6.71 39.54
CA LEU A 51 -15.26 -7.87 40.38
C LEU A 51 -15.35 -7.54 41.87
N VAL A 52 -14.99 -6.32 42.28
CA VAL A 52 -15.18 -5.83 43.66
C VAL A 52 -16.67 -5.72 43.97
N ALA A 53 -17.47 -5.09 43.10
CA ALA A 53 -18.92 -4.97 43.28
C ALA A 53 -19.61 -6.35 43.37
N ILE A 54 -19.25 -7.29 42.49
CA ILE A 54 -19.74 -8.68 42.52
C ILE A 54 -19.42 -9.33 43.87
N ARG A 55 -18.21 -9.14 44.38
CA ARG A 55 -17.78 -9.69 45.68
C ARG A 55 -18.55 -9.08 46.84
N ASP A 56 -18.75 -7.77 46.82
CA ASP A 56 -19.48 -7.04 47.87
C ASP A 56 -20.96 -7.45 47.91
N ASP A 57 -21.60 -7.61 46.75
CA ASP A 57 -22.99 -8.04 46.66
C ASP A 57 -23.16 -9.51 47.06
N ARG A 58 -22.23 -10.41 46.68
CA ARG A 58 -22.21 -11.80 47.12
C ARG A 58 -22.06 -11.94 48.64
N ASN A 59 -21.20 -11.11 49.25
CA ASN A 59 -20.94 -11.11 50.69
C ASN A 59 -21.93 -10.27 51.49
N SER A 60 -22.85 -9.58 50.83
CA SER A 60 -23.85 -8.77 51.51
C SER A 60 -24.79 -9.65 52.34
N GLY A 61 -25.31 -9.09 53.44
CA GLY A 61 -26.35 -9.75 54.23
C GLY A 61 -27.74 -9.73 53.56
N ASP A 62 -27.87 -9.01 52.45
CA ASP A 62 -29.14 -8.77 51.75
C ASP A 62 -29.45 -9.94 50.78
N PRO A 63 -30.57 -10.66 50.97
CA PRO A 63 -30.94 -11.76 50.08
C PRO A 63 -31.09 -11.32 48.62
N LEU A 64 -31.59 -10.10 48.34
CA LEU A 64 -31.81 -9.62 46.97
C LEU A 64 -30.49 -9.47 46.20
N ARG A 65 -29.45 -8.97 46.86
CA ARG A 65 -28.12 -8.78 46.24
C ARG A 65 -27.43 -10.10 45.91
N LYS A 66 -27.70 -11.16 46.69
CA LYS A 66 -27.21 -12.50 46.37
C LYS A 66 -27.87 -13.09 45.13
N GLU A 67 -29.09 -12.65 44.79
CA GLU A 67 -29.78 -13.07 43.58
C GLU A 67 -29.18 -12.46 42.31
N PHE A 68 -28.39 -11.38 42.39
CA PHE A 68 -27.80 -10.71 41.22
C PHE A 68 -26.89 -11.62 40.36
N GLU A 69 -26.29 -12.65 40.95
CA GLU A 69 -25.46 -13.63 40.24
C GLU A 69 -26.29 -14.61 39.38
N TYR A 70 -27.57 -14.80 39.73
CA TYR A 70 -28.45 -15.81 39.12
C TYR A 70 -29.65 -15.21 38.36
N ASP A 71 -30.11 -14.01 38.72
CA ASP A 71 -31.21 -13.31 38.06
C ASP A 71 -30.82 -11.94 37.51
N ILE A 72 -30.91 -11.82 36.19
CA ILE A 72 -30.66 -10.57 35.46
C ILE A 72 -31.69 -9.48 35.77
N SER A 73 -32.91 -9.87 36.16
CA SER A 73 -34.00 -8.94 36.49
C SER A 73 -33.71 -8.28 37.84
N ALA A 74 -33.33 -9.07 38.85
CA ALA A 74 -32.81 -8.57 40.12
C ALA A 74 -31.59 -7.65 39.92
N LEU A 75 -30.60 -8.06 39.10
CA LEU A 75 -29.41 -7.24 38.83
C LEU A 75 -29.75 -5.90 38.16
N LYS A 76 -30.75 -5.84 37.27
CA LYS A 76 -31.16 -4.60 36.59
C LYS A 76 -31.84 -3.58 37.51
N GLY A 77 -32.50 -4.05 38.56
CA GLY A 77 -33.30 -3.20 39.43
C GLY A 77 -34.67 -2.85 38.84
N PRO A 78 -35.52 -2.17 39.62
CA PRO A 78 -35.23 -0.87 40.20
C PRO A 78 -34.34 -0.95 41.44
N HIS A 79 -33.32 -0.10 41.48
CA HIS A 79 -32.42 0.04 42.63
C HIS A 79 -32.77 1.31 43.40
N GLU A 80 -33.23 1.20 44.65
CA GLU A 80 -33.58 2.36 45.48
C GLU A 80 -32.36 3.22 45.84
N HIS A 81 -31.18 2.59 45.94
CA HIS A 81 -29.93 3.25 46.29
C HIS A 81 -28.87 3.08 45.19
N PRO A 82 -28.09 4.14 44.87
CA PRO A 82 -27.01 4.08 43.89
C PRO A 82 -26.00 2.96 44.15
N ARG A 83 -25.77 2.62 45.43
CA ARG A 83 -24.87 1.53 45.84
C ARG A 83 -25.41 0.14 45.51
N THR A 84 -26.72 -0.05 45.47
CA THR A 84 -27.34 -1.36 45.14
C THR A 84 -27.31 -1.61 43.63
N GLY A 85 -27.34 -0.55 42.82
CA GLY A 85 -27.21 -0.63 41.36
C GLY A 85 -25.78 -0.54 40.82
N LEU A 86 -24.75 -0.59 41.69
CA LEU A 86 -23.37 -0.36 41.28
C LEU A 86 -22.88 -1.43 40.29
N GLN A 87 -23.16 -2.71 40.57
CA GLN A 87 -22.77 -3.82 39.68
C GLN A 87 -23.37 -3.67 38.27
N TRP A 88 -24.65 -3.31 38.18
CA TRP A 88 -25.31 -3.11 36.88
C TRP A 88 -24.79 -1.87 36.15
N THR A 89 -24.55 -0.78 36.89
CA THR A 89 -23.98 0.46 36.33
C THR A 89 -22.61 0.19 35.73
N ARG A 90 -21.71 -0.49 36.46
CA ARG A 90 -20.39 -0.91 35.98
C ARG A 90 -20.48 -1.86 34.79
N THR A 91 -21.44 -2.79 34.81
CA THR A 91 -21.70 -3.67 33.67
C THR A 91 -22.08 -2.89 32.40
N LEU A 92 -22.92 -1.85 32.52
CA LEU A 92 -23.31 -1.02 31.37
C LEU A 92 -22.13 -0.18 30.83
N GLU A 93 -21.33 0.41 31.72
CA GLU A 93 -20.10 1.14 31.36
C GLU A 93 -19.12 0.22 30.61
N MET A 94 -18.84 -0.96 31.17
CA MET A 94 -17.98 -1.97 30.55
C MET A 94 -18.52 -2.40 29.18
N ARG A 95 -19.82 -2.66 29.05
CA ARG A 95 -20.43 -3.08 27.76
C ARG A 95 -20.29 -2.02 26.68
N LYS A 96 -20.40 -0.72 27.04
CA LYS A 96 -20.21 0.39 26.10
C LYS A 96 -18.75 0.46 25.65
N LEU A 97 -17.82 0.50 26.61
CA LEU A 97 -16.39 0.63 26.31
C LEU A 97 -15.85 -0.59 25.53
N LEU A 98 -16.27 -1.80 25.89
CA LEU A 98 -15.88 -3.02 25.18
C LEU A 98 -16.36 -3.02 23.71
N LYS A 99 -17.52 -2.43 23.42
CA LYS A 99 -18.01 -2.27 22.04
C LYS A 99 -17.14 -1.30 21.25
N GLU A 100 -16.79 -0.17 21.85
CA GLU A 100 -15.91 0.85 21.26
C GLU A 100 -14.51 0.25 20.98
N TYR A 101 -13.92 -0.42 21.98
CA TYR A 101 -12.64 -1.12 21.87
C TYR A 101 -12.63 -2.19 20.78
N ASN A 102 -13.64 -3.08 20.74
CA ASN A 102 -13.71 -4.10 19.71
C ASN A 102 -13.85 -3.51 18.29
N THR A 103 -14.58 -2.40 18.16
CA THR A 103 -14.73 -1.70 16.88
C THR A 103 -13.40 -1.07 16.45
N ALA A 104 -12.72 -0.37 17.36
CA ALA A 104 -11.42 0.23 17.13
C ALA A 104 -10.35 -0.82 16.79
N LEU A 105 -10.36 -1.98 17.46
CA LEU A 105 -9.41 -3.06 17.21
C LEU A 105 -9.56 -3.65 15.80
N LEU A 106 -10.80 -3.83 15.33
CA LEU A 106 -11.08 -4.29 13.97
C LEU A 106 -10.69 -3.25 12.91
N GLN A 107 -10.91 -1.95 13.19
CA GLN A 107 -10.45 -0.86 12.34
C GLN A 107 -8.92 -0.83 12.27
N PHE A 108 -8.23 -0.95 13.41
CA PHE A 108 -6.78 -1.01 13.47
C PHE A 108 -6.21 -2.21 12.69
N ALA A 109 -6.80 -3.39 12.85
CA ALA A 109 -6.43 -4.57 12.08
C ALA A 109 -6.59 -4.35 10.56
N SER A 110 -7.61 -3.60 10.15
CA SER A 110 -7.83 -3.23 8.75
C SER A 110 -6.76 -2.23 8.27
N LEU A 111 -6.40 -1.23 9.09
CA LEU A 111 -5.32 -0.28 8.80
C LEU A 111 -3.95 -0.97 8.65
N CYS A 112 -3.65 -1.97 9.48
CA CYS A 112 -2.41 -2.75 9.40
C CYS A 112 -2.28 -3.53 8.08
N ARG A 113 -3.41 -3.91 7.45
CA ARG A 113 -3.44 -4.64 6.19
C ARG A 113 -3.35 -3.76 4.95
N LEU A 114 -3.50 -2.44 5.10
CA LEU A 114 -3.38 -1.52 3.97
C LEU A 114 -1.96 -1.54 3.39
N ALA A 115 -1.86 -1.42 2.08
CA ALA A 115 -0.61 -1.47 1.34
C ALA A 115 0.34 -0.33 1.78
N PRO A 116 1.66 -0.58 1.89
CA PRO A 116 2.60 0.51 2.11
C PRO A 116 2.57 1.49 0.94
N VAL A 117 2.90 2.77 1.22
CA VAL A 117 3.00 3.78 0.16
C VAL A 117 4.04 3.40 -0.89
N ASN A 118 3.73 3.68 -2.15
CA ASN A 118 4.69 3.61 -3.24
C ASN A 118 5.54 4.89 -3.27
N LYS A 119 6.86 4.74 -3.31
CA LYS A 119 7.80 5.87 -3.31
C LYS A 119 7.66 6.76 -4.54
N SER A 120 7.30 6.22 -5.70
CA SER A 120 7.10 7.05 -6.90
C SER A 120 5.90 7.97 -6.77
N ASP A 121 4.84 7.47 -6.15
CA ASP A 121 3.57 8.18 -6.06
C ASP A 121 3.68 9.24 -4.96
N LEU A 122 4.42 8.92 -3.88
CA LEU A 122 4.82 9.89 -2.87
C LEU A 122 5.67 11.02 -3.45
N ALA A 123 6.67 10.71 -4.28
CA ALA A 123 7.48 11.72 -4.95
C ALA A 123 6.64 12.59 -5.90
N THR A 124 5.66 11.99 -6.57
CA THR A 124 4.69 12.71 -7.42
C THR A 124 3.83 13.66 -6.57
N LEU A 125 3.38 13.20 -5.41
CA LEU A 125 2.64 14.02 -4.45
C LEU A 125 3.50 15.17 -3.91
N HIS A 126 4.77 14.93 -3.58
CA HIS A 126 5.70 16.00 -3.17
C HIS A 126 5.90 17.02 -4.28
N GLU A 127 6.10 16.60 -5.52
CA GLU A 127 6.17 17.54 -6.66
C GLU A 127 4.86 18.34 -6.80
N LEU A 128 3.71 17.73 -6.50
CA LEU A 128 2.43 18.45 -6.47
C LEU A 128 2.37 19.47 -5.32
N LEU A 129 2.94 19.17 -4.15
CA LEU A 129 2.88 20.06 -2.99
C LEU A 129 3.90 21.21 -3.06
N GLU A 130 5.13 20.93 -3.48
CA GLU A 130 6.23 21.92 -3.55
C GLU A 130 6.05 22.93 -4.69
N LYS A 131 5.55 22.48 -5.85
CA LYS A 131 5.57 23.25 -7.10
C LYS A 131 4.41 24.24 -7.24
N ARG A 132 3.95 24.82 -6.11
CA ARG A 132 2.80 25.74 -6.08
C ARG A 132 3.09 27.12 -6.65
N ASP A 133 4.35 27.45 -7.01
CA ASP A 133 4.66 28.69 -7.73
C ASP A 133 5.36 28.50 -9.06
N GLY A 134 4.74 29.07 -10.09
CA GLY A 134 5.36 29.36 -11.37
C GLY A 134 6.44 30.46 -11.31
N CYS A 135 7.08 30.68 -10.16
CA CYS A 135 8.23 31.56 -10.05
C CYS A 135 9.46 30.85 -10.63
N LYS A 136 9.62 30.88 -11.96
CA LYS A 136 10.96 30.92 -12.53
C LYS A 136 11.65 32.13 -11.91
N GLU A 137 12.58 31.89 -10.99
CA GLU A 137 13.43 32.91 -10.37
C GLU A 137 13.89 33.92 -11.44
N PRO A 138 13.48 35.20 -11.38
CA PRO A 138 14.26 36.24 -12.00
C PRO A 138 15.47 36.44 -11.08
N LYS A 139 16.66 36.05 -11.55
CA LYS A 139 17.93 36.46 -10.92
C LYS A 139 17.93 37.97 -10.77
N GLY A 140 17.67 38.51 -9.57
CA GLY A 140 17.74 39.96 -9.34
C GLY A 140 16.82 40.56 -8.27
N CYS A 141 15.84 39.83 -7.72
CA CYS A 141 14.92 40.38 -6.72
C CYS A 141 15.44 40.14 -5.30
N LYS A 142 15.85 41.22 -4.61
CA LYS A 142 16.14 41.23 -3.17
C LYS A 142 14.86 41.60 -2.41
N GLU A 143 13.98 40.64 -2.17
CA GLU A 143 12.94 40.69 -1.12
C GLU A 143 12.20 39.33 -1.12
N PRO A 144 12.07 38.62 0.02
CA PRO A 144 11.53 37.26 0.07
C PRO A 144 9.99 37.23 0.20
N ASP A 145 9.26 38.18 -0.40
CA ASP A 145 7.83 38.37 -0.14
C ASP A 145 6.89 37.72 -1.18
N GLY A 146 7.33 36.64 -1.82
CA GLY A 146 6.53 35.99 -2.88
C GLY A 146 6.92 34.56 -3.21
N CYS A 147 7.54 33.83 -2.28
CA CYS A 147 7.57 32.38 -2.33
C CYS A 147 6.15 31.95 -1.95
N GLY A 148 5.36 31.54 -2.93
CA GLY A 148 3.94 31.29 -2.70
C GLY A 148 3.74 30.26 -1.62
N GLU A 149 2.71 30.57 -0.84
CA GLU A 149 2.48 29.94 0.42
C GLU A 149 2.23 28.45 0.16
N LEU A 150 3.15 27.61 0.64
CA LEU A 150 2.84 26.21 0.89
C LEU A 150 1.57 26.21 1.72
N PHE A 151 0.49 25.66 1.17
CA PHE A 151 -0.80 25.70 1.87
C PHE A 151 -0.74 24.87 3.17
N LEU A 152 0.18 23.91 3.26
CA LEU A 152 0.46 23.14 4.46
C LEU A 152 1.23 24.00 5.45
N THR A 153 0.65 24.21 6.62
CA THR A 153 1.23 25.06 7.67
C THR A 153 1.70 24.22 8.84
N ALA A 154 2.78 24.65 9.48
CA ALA A 154 3.33 24.04 10.70
C ALA A 154 3.55 22.51 10.57
N HIS A 155 3.02 21.73 11.49
CA HIS A 155 3.19 20.27 11.55
C HIS A 155 2.47 19.52 10.42
N GLU A 156 1.57 20.18 9.67
CA GLU A 156 0.90 19.55 8.54
C GLU A 156 1.85 19.37 7.35
N TYR A 157 2.92 20.18 7.27
CA TYR A 157 3.98 20.01 6.27
C TYR A 157 4.68 18.65 6.41
N GLU A 158 4.88 18.20 7.65
CA GLU A 158 5.55 16.94 7.97
C GLU A 158 4.67 15.69 7.68
N THR A 159 3.41 15.88 7.28
CA THR A 159 2.45 14.78 7.07
C THR A 159 2.96 13.75 6.08
N TRP A 160 3.59 14.19 4.99
CA TRP A 160 4.12 13.34 3.94
C TRP A 160 5.65 13.20 3.96
N ASP A 161 6.31 13.57 5.05
CA ASP A 161 7.77 13.46 5.15
C ASP A 161 8.28 12.02 5.07
N GLU A 162 9.52 11.86 4.63
CA GLU A 162 10.20 10.55 4.56
C GLU A 162 10.30 9.87 5.93
N GLU A 163 10.28 10.63 7.03
CA GLU A 163 10.25 10.08 8.39
C GLU A 163 8.99 9.24 8.64
N ASN A 164 7.85 9.66 8.06
CA ASN A 164 6.56 9.01 8.21
C ASN A 164 6.30 7.92 7.17
N ILE A 165 7.26 7.62 6.26
CA ILE A 165 7.05 6.75 5.11
C ILE A 165 6.54 5.34 5.46
N LYS A 166 6.91 4.84 6.66
CA LYS A 166 6.46 3.52 7.16
C LYS A 166 5.00 3.54 7.62
N ASP A 167 4.48 4.70 8.00
CA ASP A 167 3.11 4.89 8.47
C ASP A 167 2.17 5.32 7.33
N LEU A 168 2.71 5.80 6.21
CA LEU A 168 1.94 6.14 5.01
C LEU A 168 1.43 4.90 4.27
N THR A 169 0.21 5.01 3.74
CA THR A 169 -0.45 3.97 2.95
C THR A 169 -1.03 4.54 1.66
N SER A 170 -1.02 3.73 0.60
CA SER A 170 -1.77 4.02 -0.63
C SER A 170 -3.10 3.25 -0.58
N VAL A 171 -4.21 3.99 -0.51
CA VAL A 171 -5.56 3.39 -0.38
C VAL A 171 -5.93 2.55 -1.59
N ALA A 172 -5.42 2.91 -2.77
CA ALA A 172 -5.70 2.18 -3.99
C ALA A 172 -5.14 0.74 -3.95
N GLY A 173 -4.14 0.45 -3.12
CA GLY A 173 -3.56 -0.89 -2.99
C GLY A 173 -2.96 -1.45 -4.29
N LEU A 174 -2.86 -0.63 -5.34
CA LEU A 174 -2.51 -1.05 -6.70
C LEU A 174 -1.09 -1.61 -6.80
N TYR A 175 -0.23 -1.28 -5.83
CA TYR A 175 1.19 -1.58 -5.88
C TYR A 175 1.65 -2.74 -5.00
N THR A 176 0.75 -3.39 -4.25
CA THR A 176 1.13 -4.41 -3.27
C THR A 176 1.76 -5.67 -3.88
N ASP A 177 1.62 -5.90 -5.19
CA ASP A 177 2.11 -7.11 -5.88
C ASP A 177 3.03 -6.81 -7.08
N ARG A 178 3.66 -5.62 -7.15
CA ARG A 178 4.66 -5.36 -8.19
C ARG A 178 5.97 -6.09 -7.84
N ASP A 179 6.08 -7.32 -8.36
CA ASP A 179 7.29 -8.15 -8.30
C ASP A 179 8.54 -7.40 -8.82
N ALA A 180 9.73 -7.92 -8.51
CA ALA A 180 10.97 -7.30 -8.97
C ALA A 180 11.05 -7.21 -10.51
N LEU A 181 10.34 -8.09 -11.22
CA LEU A 181 10.06 -8.03 -12.64
C LEU A 181 9.33 -6.74 -13.02
N SER A 182 8.23 -6.43 -12.34
CA SER A 182 7.48 -5.19 -12.56
C SER A 182 8.33 -3.96 -12.29
N ARG A 183 9.22 -3.98 -11.27
CA ARG A 183 10.19 -2.89 -11.03
C ARG A 183 11.26 -2.78 -12.12
N PHE A 184 11.75 -3.90 -12.62
CA PHE A 184 12.71 -3.94 -13.73
C PHE A 184 12.08 -3.41 -15.02
N ILE A 185 10.85 -3.85 -15.32
CA ILE A 185 10.09 -3.38 -16.47
C ILE A 185 9.72 -1.91 -16.31
N ASP A 186 9.26 -1.46 -15.14
CA ASP A 186 9.00 -0.04 -14.87
C ASP A 186 10.25 0.82 -15.14
N LYS A 187 11.43 0.35 -14.73
CA LYS A 187 12.69 1.03 -15.03
C LYS A 187 13.00 1.05 -16.54
N MET A 188 12.77 -0.06 -17.24
CA MET A 188 12.93 -0.13 -18.70
C MET A 188 11.93 0.77 -19.44
N VAL A 189 10.66 0.74 -19.06
CA VAL A 189 9.59 1.57 -19.61
C VAL A 189 9.89 3.05 -19.33
N LYS A 190 10.24 3.44 -18.10
CA LYS A 190 10.65 4.83 -17.79
C LYS A 190 11.91 5.24 -18.56
N SER A 191 12.89 4.36 -18.76
CA SER A 191 14.12 4.70 -19.49
C SER A 191 13.91 4.81 -21.01
N VAL A 192 13.10 3.91 -21.58
CA VAL A 192 12.93 3.73 -23.02
C VAL A 192 11.63 4.36 -23.51
N TYR A 193 10.50 3.96 -22.93
CA TYR A 193 9.18 4.46 -23.34
C TYR A 193 9.02 5.94 -23.00
N HIS A 194 9.33 6.39 -21.77
CA HIS A 194 9.19 7.82 -21.44
C HIS A 194 10.07 8.67 -22.34
N LYS A 195 11.33 8.26 -22.58
CA LYS A 195 12.27 9.02 -23.42
C LYS A 195 11.84 9.11 -24.90
N HIS A 196 11.25 8.06 -25.47
CA HIS A 196 11.01 7.99 -26.93
C HIS A 196 9.54 8.16 -27.35
N ILE A 197 8.57 7.80 -26.51
CA ILE A 197 7.14 7.73 -26.89
C ILE A 197 6.24 8.50 -25.92
N GLY A 198 6.57 8.49 -24.62
CA GLY A 198 5.67 8.91 -23.54
C GLY A 198 5.21 10.36 -23.58
N HIS A 199 6.03 11.29 -24.08
CA HIS A 199 5.70 12.74 -24.06
C HIS A 199 4.58 13.14 -25.02
N ARG A 200 4.26 12.33 -26.04
CA ARG A 200 3.34 12.71 -27.12
C ARG A 200 1.95 12.09 -27.04
N LEU A 201 1.75 11.09 -26.17
CA LEU A 201 0.55 10.25 -26.19
C LEU A 201 -0.33 10.37 -24.96
N HIS A 202 0.09 11.11 -23.92
CA HIS A 202 -0.63 11.12 -22.65
C HIS A 202 -1.03 12.53 -22.24
N ASP A 203 -2.31 12.66 -21.89
CA ASP A 203 -2.92 13.90 -21.45
C ASP A 203 -2.46 14.28 -20.04
N PRO A 204 -2.29 15.58 -19.73
CA PRO A 204 -1.93 16.06 -18.40
C PRO A 204 -3.04 15.73 -17.38
N LEU A 205 -2.68 15.60 -16.09
CA LEU A 205 -3.66 15.45 -15.00
C LEU A 205 -4.78 16.49 -15.13
N SER A 206 -5.97 16.03 -15.50
CA SER A 206 -7.20 16.81 -15.44
C SER A 206 -7.97 16.41 -14.18
N VAL A 207 -8.22 17.39 -13.33
CA VAL A 207 -9.19 17.28 -12.22
C VAL A 207 -10.53 17.72 -12.78
N THR A 208 -11.63 17.13 -12.30
CA THR A 208 -12.98 17.62 -12.63
C THR A 208 -13.06 19.13 -12.41
N GLU A 209 -13.60 19.89 -13.37
CA GLU A 209 -13.54 21.37 -13.37
C GLU A 209 -14.03 22.01 -12.06
N ALA A 210 -14.96 21.37 -11.36
CA ALA A 210 -15.48 21.83 -10.07
C ALA A 210 -14.45 21.88 -8.93
N TRP A 211 -13.38 21.09 -9.03
CA TRP A 211 -12.31 20.98 -8.02
C TRP A 211 -10.94 21.41 -8.53
N ALA A 212 -10.84 21.86 -9.79
CA ALA A 212 -9.59 22.33 -10.38
C ALA A 212 -9.18 23.68 -9.76
N GLY A 213 -7.91 23.80 -9.37
CA GLY A 213 -7.34 25.05 -8.89
C GLY A 213 -7.28 26.14 -9.96
N ALA A 214 -7.05 27.38 -9.53
CA ALA A 214 -7.00 28.56 -10.42
C ALA A 214 -5.86 28.56 -11.46
N GLY A 215 -4.97 27.55 -11.41
CA GLY A 215 -3.80 27.41 -12.26
C GLY A 215 -4.00 26.41 -13.41
N LYS A 216 -3.34 26.67 -14.55
CA LYS A 216 -3.31 25.79 -15.73
C LYS A 216 -3.01 24.34 -15.33
N HIS A 217 -3.78 23.41 -15.91
CA HIS A 217 -3.64 21.96 -15.77
C HIS A 217 -2.18 21.53 -15.53
N LYS A 218 -1.96 20.94 -14.37
CA LYS A 218 -0.62 20.62 -13.87
C LYS A 218 -0.03 19.52 -14.74
N HIS A 219 1.12 19.80 -15.35
CA HIS A 219 1.83 18.88 -16.24
C HIS A 219 2.57 17.81 -15.43
N ILE A 220 1.82 16.95 -14.75
CA ILE A 220 2.33 15.67 -14.27
C ILE A 220 1.65 14.61 -15.13
N ILE A 221 2.45 13.73 -15.70
CA ILE A 221 1.95 12.64 -16.54
C ILE A 221 1.76 11.46 -15.58
N ASN A 222 0.54 11.26 -15.10
CA ASN A 222 0.23 10.01 -14.42
C ASN A 222 -0.01 8.93 -15.45
N TYR A 223 0.64 7.79 -15.26
CA TYR A 223 0.48 6.63 -16.15
C TYR A 223 -0.64 5.79 -15.58
N PRO A 224 -1.82 5.71 -16.21
CA PRO A 224 -2.88 4.85 -15.70
C PRO A 224 -2.35 3.43 -15.61
N ASP A 225 -2.51 2.80 -14.45
CA ASP A 225 -2.01 1.45 -14.17
C ASP A 225 -2.38 0.43 -15.25
N SER A 226 -3.51 0.60 -15.93
CA SER A 226 -3.94 -0.26 -17.05
C SER A 226 -2.92 -0.30 -18.19
N TYR A 227 -2.29 0.83 -18.54
CA TYR A 227 -1.29 0.87 -19.61
C TYR A 227 0.03 0.24 -19.16
N ILE A 228 0.43 0.46 -17.90
CA ILE A 228 1.63 -0.15 -17.35
C ILE A 228 1.46 -1.66 -17.29
N THR A 229 0.34 -2.16 -16.77
CA THR A 229 0.07 -3.61 -16.68
C THR A 229 0.01 -4.24 -18.06
N ASN A 230 -0.71 -3.63 -19.03
CA ASN A 230 -0.74 -4.15 -20.40
C ASN A 230 0.65 -4.16 -21.07
N ALA A 231 1.47 -3.13 -20.82
CA ALA A 231 2.84 -3.08 -21.33
C ALA A 231 3.73 -4.13 -20.67
N ILE A 232 3.58 -4.36 -19.36
CA ILE A 232 4.26 -5.41 -18.61
C ILE A 232 3.89 -6.78 -19.19
N ASP A 233 2.61 -7.05 -19.39
CA ASP A 233 2.14 -8.34 -19.93
C ASP A 233 2.65 -8.58 -21.35
N THR A 234 2.64 -7.53 -22.19
CA THR A 234 3.17 -7.59 -23.55
C THR A 234 4.67 -7.85 -23.56
N LEU A 235 5.44 -7.11 -22.75
CA LEU A 235 6.89 -7.28 -22.67
C LEU A 235 7.28 -8.61 -22.05
N SER A 236 6.54 -9.08 -21.04
CA SER A 236 6.70 -10.40 -20.44
C SER A 236 6.51 -11.50 -21.48
N THR A 237 5.47 -11.40 -22.32
CA THR A 237 5.21 -12.33 -23.42
C THR A 237 6.35 -12.32 -24.45
N ILE A 238 6.85 -11.14 -24.83
CA ILE A 238 7.98 -11.02 -25.76
C ILE A 238 9.24 -11.66 -25.14
N LEU A 239 9.59 -11.30 -23.91
CA LEU A 239 10.75 -11.85 -23.22
C LEU A 239 10.66 -13.37 -23.06
N ALA A 240 9.47 -13.90 -22.75
CA ALA A 240 9.23 -15.35 -22.63
C ALA A 240 9.51 -16.11 -23.94
N SER A 241 9.24 -15.49 -25.10
CA SER A 241 9.55 -16.08 -26.41
C SER A 241 11.01 -15.90 -26.85
N VAL A 242 11.58 -14.73 -26.59
CA VAL A 242 12.91 -14.35 -27.09
C VAL A 242 14.02 -15.05 -26.31
N LEU A 243 13.86 -15.21 -25.00
CA LEU A 243 14.90 -15.76 -24.12
C LEU A 243 15.27 -17.21 -24.47
N PRO A 244 14.31 -18.15 -24.66
CA PRO A 244 14.64 -19.50 -25.15
C PRO A 244 15.24 -19.50 -26.56
N THR A 245 14.76 -18.61 -27.43
CA THR A 245 15.23 -18.54 -28.83
C THR A 245 16.70 -18.10 -28.90
N ILE A 246 17.08 -17.06 -28.16
CA ILE A 246 18.48 -16.60 -28.09
C ILE A 246 19.39 -17.69 -27.50
N ALA A 247 18.93 -18.36 -26.44
CA ALA A 247 19.69 -19.45 -25.84
C ALA A 247 19.89 -20.63 -26.82
N ALA A 248 18.86 -20.99 -27.60
CA ALA A 248 18.95 -22.03 -28.62
C ALA A 248 19.94 -21.67 -29.74
N VAL A 249 19.90 -20.43 -30.24
CA VAL A 249 20.85 -19.95 -31.26
C VAL A 249 22.28 -19.97 -30.74
N GLY A 250 22.52 -19.53 -29.50
CA GLY A 250 23.85 -19.57 -28.90
C GLY A 250 24.43 -20.97 -28.79
N ILE A 251 23.60 -21.98 -28.51
CA ILE A 251 24.01 -23.39 -28.41
C ILE A 251 24.22 -24.03 -29.80
N TYR A 252 23.50 -23.56 -30.83
CA TYR A 252 23.68 -24.03 -32.20
C TYR A 252 25.08 -23.70 -32.76
N LEU A 253 25.68 -22.59 -32.33
CA LEU A 253 27.00 -22.15 -32.79
C LEU A 253 28.18 -22.89 -32.14
N LEU A 254 27.91 -23.83 -31.22
CA LEU A 254 28.94 -24.62 -30.55
C LEU A 254 29.01 -26.02 -31.17
N ASP A 255 30.13 -26.35 -31.77
CA ASP A 255 30.34 -27.65 -32.44
C ASP A 255 30.65 -28.78 -31.45
N ASP A 256 31.27 -28.47 -30.31
CA ASP A 256 31.73 -29.47 -29.35
C ASP A 256 30.59 -30.03 -28.47
N SER A 257 30.43 -31.35 -28.46
CA SER A 257 29.34 -32.03 -27.76
C SER A 257 29.39 -31.86 -26.24
N MET A 258 30.59 -31.85 -25.65
CA MET A 258 30.74 -31.68 -24.19
C MET A 258 30.47 -30.23 -23.78
N THR A 259 30.98 -29.27 -24.57
CA THR A 259 30.75 -27.84 -24.35
C THR A 259 29.27 -27.48 -24.45
N ARG A 260 28.51 -28.09 -25.38
CA ARG A 260 27.05 -27.88 -25.50
C ARG A 260 26.29 -28.29 -24.23
N MET A 261 26.62 -29.44 -23.64
CA MET A 261 25.99 -29.88 -22.38
C MET A 261 26.33 -28.93 -21.22
N ALA A 262 27.58 -28.51 -21.11
CA ALA A 262 28.01 -27.56 -20.08
C ALA A 262 27.29 -26.22 -20.20
N VAL A 263 27.12 -25.71 -21.43
CA VAL A 263 26.41 -24.45 -21.69
C VAL A 263 24.92 -24.56 -21.39
N ILE A 264 24.26 -25.69 -21.70
CA ILE A 264 22.84 -25.89 -21.30
C ILE A 264 22.67 -25.79 -19.78
N ILE A 265 23.53 -26.46 -19.02
CA ILE A 265 23.49 -26.43 -17.56
C ILE A 265 23.70 -25.00 -17.07
N ALA A 266 24.71 -24.29 -17.61
CA ALA A 266 24.99 -22.91 -17.25
C ALA A 266 23.83 -21.96 -17.59
N CYS A 267 23.25 -22.05 -18.79
CA CYS A 267 22.11 -21.24 -19.22
C CYS A 267 20.86 -21.52 -18.37
N THR A 268 20.61 -22.78 -18.02
CA THR A 268 19.46 -23.16 -17.18
C THR A 268 19.62 -22.63 -15.75
N LEU A 269 20.83 -22.73 -15.18
CA LEU A 269 21.13 -22.17 -13.86
C LEU A 269 21.03 -20.64 -13.85
N LEU A 270 21.55 -19.98 -14.89
CA LEU A 270 21.43 -18.52 -15.04
C LEU A 270 19.97 -18.11 -15.15
N PHE A 271 19.20 -18.77 -16.01
CA PHE A 271 17.76 -18.51 -16.16
C PHE A 271 17.03 -18.69 -14.82
N SER A 272 17.24 -19.82 -14.13
CA SER A 272 16.58 -20.08 -12.84
C SER A 272 16.97 -19.04 -11.78
N THR A 273 18.23 -18.62 -11.75
CA THR A 273 18.72 -17.60 -10.81
C THR A 273 18.08 -16.24 -11.10
N VAL A 274 18.09 -15.80 -12.37
CA VAL A 274 17.48 -14.54 -12.79
C VAL A 274 15.97 -14.57 -12.58
N PHE A 275 15.29 -15.64 -12.97
CA PHE A 275 13.85 -15.82 -12.80
C PHE A 275 13.46 -15.80 -11.31
N SER A 276 14.23 -16.46 -10.45
CA SER A 276 14.00 -16.44 -8.99
C SER A 276 14.18 -15.05 -8.38
N LEU A 277 15.23 -14.32 -8.79
CA LEU A 277 15.50 -12.97 -8.29
C LEU A 277 14.48 -11.93 -8.80
N VAL A 278 14.03 -12.09 -10.03
CA VAL A 278 13.20 -11.10 -10.74
C VAL A 278 11.71 -11.39 -10.54
N ALA A 279 11.25 -12.61 -10.82
CA ALA A 279 9.82 -12.95 -10.83
C ALA A 279 9.29 -13.47 -9.48
N LYS A 280 10.17 -13.74 -8.49
CA LYS A 280 9.79 -14.31 -7.17
C LYS A 280 8.69 -15.37 -7.23
N PRO A 281 8.79 -16.35 -8.14
CA PRO A 281 7.73 -17.32 -8.39
C PRO A 281 7.47 -18.19 -7.15
N LYS A 282 6.28 -18.77 -7.08
CA LYS A 282 6.05 -19.87 -6.11
C LYS A 282 7.05 -20.99 -6.40
N ARG A 283 7.40 -21.76 -5.36
CA ARG A 283 8.39 -22.85 -5.48
C ARG A 283 8.08 -23.79 -6.66
N ALA A 284 6.81 -24.14 -6.86
CA ALA A 284 6.36 -24.98 -7.97
C ALA A 284 6.55 -24.33 -9.36
N GLU A 285 6.27 -23.03 -9.49
CA GLU A 285 6.42 -22.28 -10.75
C GLU A 285 7.90 -22.20 -11.18
N CYS A 286 8.82 -22.07 -10.23
CA CYS A 286 10.26 -22.09 -10.50
C CYS A 286 10.72 -23.44 -11.09
N PHE A 287 10.25 -24.55 -10.51
CA PHE A 287 10.57 -25.89 -11.03
C PHE A 287 9.99 -26.09 -12.43
N VAL A 288 8.71 -25.75 -12.64
CA VAL A 288 8.05 -25.89 -13.95
C VAL A 288 8.75 -25.04 -15.02
N ALA A 289 9.05 -23.77 -14.74
CA ALA A 289 9.73 -22.89 -15.69
C ALA A 289 11.14 -23.38 -16.02
N SER A 290 11.90 -23.83 -15.01
CA SER A 290 13.26 -24.34 -15.21
C SER A 290 13.27 -25.66 -16.00
N SER A 291 12.33 -26.58 -15.71
CA SER A 291 12.17 -27.82 -16.46
C SER A 291 11.73 -27.57 -17.91
N ALA A 292 10.80 -26.64 -18.14
CA ALA A 292 10.36 -26.26 -19.48
C ALA A 292 11.52 -25.65 -20.30
N PHE A 293 12.28 -24.74 -19.68
CA PHE A 293 13.45 -24.12 -20.32
C PHE A 293 14.52 -25.17 -20.67
N ALA A 294 14.87 -26.05 -19.73
CA ALA A 294 15.81 -27.13 -19.96
C ALA A 294 15.36 -28.09 -21.07
N ALA A 295 14.07 -28.46 -21.09
CA ALA A 295 13.49 -29.33 -22.11
C ALA A 295 13.63 -28.71 -23.52
N VAL A 296 13.33 -27.41 -23.67
CA VAL A 296 13.49 -26.69 -24.94
C VAL A 296 14.94 -26.71 -25.40
N LEU A 297 15.91 -26.42 -24.52
CA LEU A 297 17.33 -26.42 -24.89
C LEU A 297 17.85 -27.81 -25.31
N VAL A 298 17.43 -28.87 -24.63
CA VAL A 298 17.85 -30.24 -24.94
C VAL A 298 17.32 -30.71 -26.29
N VAL A 299 16.08 -30.34 -26.67
CA VAL A 299 15.50 -30.67 -27.98
C VAL A 299 16.34 -30.09 -29.13
N PHE A 300 16.82 -28.85 -29.00
CA PHE A 300 17.66 -28.23 -30.03
C PHE A 300 19.05 -28.90 -30.17
N VAL A 301 19.62 -29.40 -29.07
CA VAL A 301 20.89 -30.15 -29.13
C VAL A 301 20.74 -31.50 -29.82
N GLY A 302 19.63 -32.21 -29.54
CA GLY A 302 19.34 -33.51 -30.16
C GLY A 302 19.24 -33.43 -31.68
N ASN A 303 18.72 -32.32 -32.23
CA ASN A 303 18.55 -32.17 -33.67
C ASN A 303 19.85 -31.87 -34.42
N SER A 304 20.80 -31.15 -33.81
CA SER A 304 22.07 -30.80 -34.48
C SER A 304 22.99 -32.01 -34.70
N ASN A 305 22.89 -33.05 -33.86
CA ASN A 305 23.74 -34.24 -34.00
C ASN A 305 23.25 -35.18 -35.11
N GLY A 306 22.01 -35.02 -35.61
CA GLY A 306 21.44 -35.84 -36.67
C GLY A 306 21.79 -35.39 -38.09
N ASN A 307 22.36 -34.18 -38.27
CA ASN A 307 22.73 -33.65 -39.58
C ASN A 307 24.21 -33.84 -39.95
N SER A 308 24.98 -34.55 -39.13
CA SER A 308 26.44 -34.73 -39.30
C SER A 308 26.84 -36.12 -39.82
N CYS A 309 25.92 -36.89 -40.40
CA CYS A 309 26.21 -38.18 -41.05
C CYS A 309 26.54 -38.01 -42.53
#